data_AF-A0A815U1I7-F1
#
_entry.id   AF-A0A815U1I7-F1
#
_cell.length_a   1.000
_cell.length_b   1.000
_cell.length_c   1.000
_cell.angle_alpha   90.00
_cell.angle_beta   90.00
_cell.angle_gamma   90.00
#
_symmetry.space_group_name_H-M   'P 1'
#
loop_
_entity.id
_entity.type
_entity.pdbx_description
1 polymer ?
#
loop_
_entity_poly.entity_id
_entity_poly.type
_entity_poly.pdbx_seq_one_letter_code
_entity_poly.pdbx_strand_id
1 'polypeptide(L)'
;MLEPWVKATIFVPDEFLGHVLALCTDKRGIQVELSYVAGRAMVIYKLPLNEIVFDFYDKLKSYTKGYASFDWEMDSYLGGDLVKLSILVNSEPVDALSTIVHLFASL
;
A
#
# COMPACT_ATOMS: atom_id res chain seq x y z
N MET A 1 5.83 -16.70 -3.16
CA MET A 1 6.25 -16.43 -1.76
C MET A 1 5.05 -15.84 -1.02
N LEU A 2 4.96 -15.92 0.30
CA LEU A 2 3.84 -15.29 1.03
C LEU A 2 4.16 -13.82 1.32
N GLU A 3 3.23 -12.93 0.98
CA GLU A 3 3.27 -11.51 1.28
C GLU A 3 2.28 -11.22 2.43
N PRO A 4 2.66 -10.45 3.46
CA PRO A 4 1.72 -9.99 4.48
C PRO A 4 0.81 -8.89 3.94
N TRP A 5 -0.49 -9.03 4.19
CA TRP A 5 -1.51 -8.06 3.86
C TRP A 5 -2.18 -7.54 5.13
N VAL A 6 -2.59 -6.28 5.07
CA VAL A 6 -3.27 -5.57 6.14
C VAL A 6 -4.66 -5.16 5.70
N LYS A 7 -5.57 -5.04 6.67
CA LYS A 7 -6.84 -4.36 6.49
C LYS A 7 -6.68 -2.93 6.98
N ALA A 8 -6.72 -1.98 6.07
CA ALA A 8 -6.65 -0.56 6.33
C ALA A 8 -8.03 0.05 6.42
N THR A 9 -8.26 0.89 7.43
CA THR A 9 -9.45 1.72 7.60
C THR A 9 -9.04 3.19 7.48
N ILE A 10 -9.68 3.93 6.58
CA ILE A 10 -9.37 5.33 6.31
C ILE A 10 -10.65 6.16 6.42
N PHE A 11 -10.62 7.19 7.25
CA PHE A 11 -11.68 8.20 7.29
C PHE A 11 -11.18 9.47 6.63
N VAL A 12 -11.99 10.05 5.75
CA VAL A 12 -11.62 11.25 5.01
C VAL A 12 -12.85 12.08 4.63
N PRO A 13 -12.75 13.43 4.56
CA PRO A 13 -13.77 14.25 3.91
C PRO A 13 -13.97 13.87 2.44
N ASP A 14 -15.21 13.98 1.96
CA ASP A 14 -15.60 13.57 0.60
C ASP A 14 -14.79 14.28 -0.50
N GLU A 15 -14.43 15.56 -0.28
CA GLU A 15 -13.61 16.36 -1.20
C GLU A 15 -12.23 15.75 -1.52
N PHE A 16 -11.69 14.88 -0.64
CA PHE A 16 -10.41 14.20 -0.87
C PHE A 16 -10.55 12.71 -1.18
N LEU A 17 -11.76 12.16 -1.16
CA LEU A 17 -12.00 10.72 -1.31
C LEU A 17 -11.36 10.17 -2.58
N GLY A 18 -11.52 10.87 -3.71
CA GLY A 18 -10.93 10.45 -4.99
C GLY A 18 -9.40 10.29 -4.93
N HIS A 19 -8.69 11.17 -4.24
CA HIS A 19 -7.24 11.08 -4.07
C HIS A 19 -6.85 9.87 -3.19
N VAL A 20 -7.63 9.57 -2.16
CA VAL A 20 -7.40 8.40 -1.30
C VAL A 20 -7.60 7.10 -2.07
N LEU A 21 -8.71 6.99 -2.82
CA LEU A 21 -8.99 5.79 -3.63
C LEU A 21 -7.90 5.56 -4.68
N ALA A 22 -7.41 6.62 -5.33
CA ALA A 22 -6.31 6.55 -6.28
C ALA A 22 -5.00 6.08 -5.62
N LEU A 23 -4.64 6.64 -4.46
CA LEU A 23 -3.47 6.22 -3.69
C LEU A 23 -3.55 4.74 -3.29
N CYS A 24 -4.69 4.29 -2.78
CA CYS A 24 -4.87 2.88 -2.43
C CYS A 24 -4.76 1.96 -3.66
N THR A 25 -5.31 2.38 -4.80
CA THR A 25 -5.24 1.60 -6.05
C THR A 25 -3.82 1.49 -6.59
N ASP A 26 -3.06 2.59 -6.59
CA ASP A 26 -1.63 2.62 -6.98
C ASP A 26 -0.79 1.65 -6.13
N LYS A 27 -1.17 1.49 -4.86
CA LYS A 27 -0.53 0.63 -3.87
C LYS A 27 -1.07 -0.81 -3.88
N ARG A 28 -1.62 -1.26 -5.01
CA ARG A 28 -2.22 -2.60 -5.22
C ARG A 28 -3.38 -2.91 -4.27
N GLY A 29 -4.04 -1.89 -3.74
CA GLY A 29 -5.11 -2.03 -2.78
C GLY A 29 -6.39 -2.60 -3.38
N ILE A 30 -7.03 -3.48 -2.64
CA ILE A 30 -8.34 -4.04 -2.98
C ILE A 30 -9.38 -3.38 -2.07
N GLN A 31 -10.30 -2.62 -2.67
CA GLN A 31 -11.38 -2.01 -1.93
C GLN A 31 -12.32 -3.11 -1.39
N VAL A 32 -12.57 -3.07 -0.08
CA VAL A 32 -13.50 -3.99 0.60
C VAL A 32 -14.83 -3.30 0.86
N GLU A 33 -14.79 -2.07 1.36
CA GLU A 33 -15.98 -1.33 1.74
C GLU A 33 -15.76 0.18 1.50
N LEU A 34 -16.82 0.86 1.09
CA LEU A 34 -16.95 2.31 1.15
C LEU A 34 -18.32 2.60 1.76
N SER A 35 -18.32 3.34 2.88
CA SER A 35 -19.53 3.76 3.58
C SER A 35 -19.34 5.18 4.12
N TYR A 36 -20.42 5.76 4.64
CA TYR A 36 -20.39 7.13 5.18
C TYR A 36 -20.75 7.12 6.66
N VAL A 37 -19.90 7.73 7.49
CA VAL A 37 -20.08 7.86 8.94
C VAL A 37 -20.05 9.33 9.30
N ALA A 38 -21.14 9.83 9.87
CA ALA A 38 -21.30 11.24 10.26
C ALA A 38 -20.92 12.25 9.15
N GLY A 39 -21.28 11.93 7.90
CA GLY A 39 -21.02 12.80 6.74
C GLY A 39 -19.59 12.74 6.19
N ARG A 40 -18.75 11.81 6.67
CA ARG A 40 -17.41 11.53 6.12
C ARG A 40 -17.37 10.17 5.46
N ALA A 41 -16.53 10.03 4.44
CA ALA A 41 -16.28 8.73 3.83
C ALA A 41 -15.40 7.89 4.77
N MET A 42 -15.80 6.63 4.96
CA MET A 42 -14.99 5.57 5.55
C MET A 42 -14.72 4.54 4.46
N VAL A 43 -13.45 4.30 4.15
CA VAL A 43 -13.05 3.26 3.21
C VAL A 43 -12.24 2.18 3.92
N ILE A 44 -12.53 0.94 3.58
CA ILE A 44 -11.78 -0.23 4.02
C ILE A 44 -11.10 -0.83 2.81
N TYR A 45 -9.79 -1.01 2.89
CA TYR A 45 -8.96 -1.61 1.85
C TYR A 45 -8.15 -2.78 2.42
N LYS A 46 -7.91 -3.80 1.60
CA LYS A 46 -6.79 -4.72 1.80
C LYS A 46 -5.58 -4.17 1.07
N LEU A 47 -4.47 -4.00 1.76
CA LEU A 47 -3.23 -3.48 1.21
C LEU A 47 -2.05 -4.41 1.55
N PRO A 48 -1.10 -4.61 0.64
CA PRO A 48 0.18 -5.24 0.97
C PRO A 48 0.95 -4.41 2.00
N LEU A 49 1.54 -5.05 3.02
CA LEU A 49 2.26 -4.35 4.08
C LEU A 49 3.46 -3.56 3.54
N ASN A 50 4.21 -4.11 2.58
CA ASN A 50 5.38 -3.44 1.97
C ASN A 50 5.01 -2.12 1.29
N GLU A 51 3.81 -2.02 0.70
CA GLU A 51 3.33 -0.81 0.02
C GLU A 51 2.98 0.32 0.99
N ILE A 52 2.60 -0.02 2.24
CA ILE A 52 2.23 0.94 3.27
C ILE A 52 3.39 1.38 4.17
N VAL A 53 4.44 0.56 4.28
CA VAL A 53 5.61 0.85 5.13
C VAL A 53 6.43 2.02 4.57
N PHE A 54 6.46 2.19 3.25
CA PHE A 54 7.17 3.27 2.60
C PHE A 54 6.19 4.32 2.06
N ASP A 55 6.33 5.56 2.51
CA ASP A 55 5.69 6.80 2.02
C ASP A 55 4.16 6.89 2.01
N PHE A 56 3.42 5.82 2.30
CA PHE A 56 1.95 5.81 2.23
C PHE A 56 1.31 6.83 3.17
N TYR A 57 1.71 6.82 4.45
CA TYR A 57 1.14 7.72 5.46
C TYR A 57 1.41 9.19 5.13
N ASP A 58 2.63 9.51 4.68
CA ASP A 58 3.02 10.87 4.31
C ASP A 58 2.26 11.36 3.07
N LYS A 59 2.13 10.51 2.04
CA LYS A 59 1.33 10.82 0.85
C LYS A 59 -0.15 11.00 1.19
N LEU A 60 -0.72 10.12 2.01
CA LEU A 60 -2.10 10.23 2.47
C LEU A 60 -2.32 11.57 3.17
N LYS A 61 -1.46 11.91 4.15
CA LYS A 61 -1.55 13.19 4.86
C LYS A 61 -1.39 14.38 3.92
N SER A 62 -0.47 14.34 2.97
CA SER A 62 -0.26 15.40 1.99
C SER A 62 -1.49 15.62 1.10
N TYR A 63 -2.03 14.55 0.51
CA TYR A 63 -3.19 14.61 -0.41
C TYR A 63 -4.47 15.07 0.28
N THR A 64 -4.61 14.79 1.57
CA THR A 64 -5.80 15.16 2.34
C THR A 64 -5.58 16.39 3.20
N LYS A 65 -4.47 17.13 3.03
CA LYS A 65 -4.10 18.28 3.89
C LYS A 65 -4.13 17.95 5.39
N GLY A 66 -3.83 16.71 5.74
CA GLY A 66 -3.85 16.18 7.11
C GLY A 66 -5.20 15.67 7.62
N TYR A 67 -6.30 15.87 6.87
CA TYR A 67 -7.67 15.55 7.31
C TYR A 67 -8.00 14.05 7.36
N ALA A 68 -7.26 13.18 6.66
CA ALA A 68 -7.50 11.75 6.77
C ALA A 68 -6.91 11.14 8.04
N SER A 69 -7.63 10.18 8.63
CA SER A 69 -7.09 9.23 9.59
C SER A 69 -6.83 7.89 8.93
N PHE A 70 -5.88 7.13 9.45
CA PHE A 70 -5.45 5.85 8.91
C PHE A 70 -5.11 4.91 10.05
N ASP A 71 -5.83 3.80 10.10
CA ASP A 71 -5.62 2.71 11.03
C ASP A 71 -5.49 1.41 10.23
N TRP A 72 -4.71 0.46 10.71
CA TRP A 72 -4.59 -0.83 10.05
C TRP A 72 -4.36 -1.95 11.04
N GLU A 73 -4.77 -3.15 10.64
CA GLU A 73 -4.56 -4.39 11.36
C GLU A 73 -4.03 -5.46 10.40
N MET A 74 -3.25 -6.40 10.92
CA MET A 74 -2.82 -7.56 10.14
C MET A 74 -4.05 -8.37 9.73
N ASP A 75 -4.16 -8.71 8.45
CA ASP A 75 -5.31 -9.45 7.91
C ASP A 75 -4.92 -10.89 7.55
N SER A 76 -4.07 -11.06 6.54
CA SER A 76 -3.75 -12.38 6.00
C SER A 76 -2.39 -12.41 5.33
N TYR A 77 -1.90 -13.61 5.05
CA TYR A 77 -0.77 -13.84 4.17
C TYR A 77 -1.28 -14.38 2.85
N LEU A 78 -1.07 -13.64 1.77
CA LEU A 78 -1.50 -14.03 0.43
C LEU A 78 -0.28 -14.43 -0.42
N GLY A 79 -0.50 -15.32 -1.38
CA GLY A 79 0.53 -15.64 -2.37
C GLY A 79 0.81 -14.41 -3.24
N GLY A 80 2.05 -13.92 -3.22
CA GLY A 80 2.52 -12.84 -4.08
C GLY A 80 3.65 -13.30 -5.00
N ASP A 81 3.68 -12.71 -6.21
CA ASP A 81 4.79 -12.87 -7.16
C ASP A 81 5.96 -12.00 -6.70
N LEU A 82 6.67 -12.46 -5.68
CA LEU A 82 7.87 -11.80 -5.15
C LEU A 82 9.12 -12.44 -5.74
N VAL A 83 10.05 -11.62 -6.21
CA VAL A 83 11.38 -12.05 -6.68
C VAL A 83 12.50 -11.33 -5.94
N LYS A 84 13.62 -12.03 -5.71
CA LYS A 84 14.84 -11.40 -5.21
C LYS A 84 15.49 -10.63 -6.35
N LEU A 85 15.53 -9.30 -6.26
CA LEU A 85 16.34 -8.48 -7.15
C LEU A 85 17.77 -8.46 -6.60
N SER A 86 18.70 -9.02 -7.36
CA SER A 86 20.14 -9.00 -7.05
C SER A 86 20.82 -7.94 -7.89
N ILE A 87 21.59 -7.06 -7.26
CA ILE A 87 22.44 -6.07 -7.95
C ILE A 87 23.84 -6.69 -8.10
N LEU A 88 24.37 -6.67 -9.33
CA LEU A 88 25.71 -7.13 -9.64
C LEU A 88 26.66 -5.94 -9.74
N VAL A 89 27.84 -6.06 -9.12
CA VAL A 89 28.96 -5.14 -9.28
C VAL A 89 30.11 -5.95 -9.86
N ASN A 90 30.59 -5.56 -11.04
CA ASN A 90 31.62 -6.31 -11.77
C ASN A 90 31.24 -7.79 -12.01
N SER A 91 29.96 -8.07 -12.32
CA SER A 91 29.40 -9.42 -12.47
C SER A 91 29.38 -10.28 -11.20
N GLU A 92 29.72 -9.71 -10.04
CA GLU A 92 29.57 -10.38 -8.75
C GLU A 92 28.32 -9.86 -8.03
N PRO A 93 27.46 -10.75 -7.51
CA PRO A 93 26.28 -10.35 -6.76
C PRO A 93 26.69 -9.74 -5.42
N VAL A 94 26.12 -8.58 -5.10
CA VAL A 94 26.35 -7.91 -3.81
C VAL A 94 25.09 -8.06 -2.95
N ASP A 95 25.12 -8.98 -1.99
CA ASP A 95 23.96 -9.30 -1.16
C ASP A 95 23.43 -8.10 -0.35
N ALA A 96 24.32 -7.22 0.11
CA ALA A 96 23.96 -6.01 0.85
C ALA A 96 23.09 -5.02 0.03
N LEU A 97 23.07 -5.17 -1.30
CA LEU A 97 22.29 -4.34 -2.21
C LEU A 97 21.07 -5.09 -2.78
N SER A 98 20.86 -6.34 -2.38
CA SER A 98 19.71 -7.11 -2.83
C SER A 98 18.44 -6.75 -2.06
N THR A 99 17.30 -6.76 -2.74
CA THR A 99 16.01 -6.48 -2.11
C THR A 99 14.92 -7.38 -2.69
N ILE A 100 13.88 -7.66 -1.89
CA ILE A 100 12.72 -8.42 -2.33
C ILE A 100 11.77 -7.43 -3.00
N VAL A 101 11.52 -7.62 -4.29
CA VAL A 101 10.60 -6.79 -5.07
C VAL A 101 9.42 -7.61 -5.55
N HIS A 102 8.29 -6.97 -5.79
CA HIS A 102 7.23 -7.57 -6.59
C HIS A 102 7.73 -7.75 -8.03
N LEU A 103 7.39 -8.87 -8.65
CA LEU A 103 7.62 -9.11 -10.07
C LEU A 103 6.75 -8.13 -10.86
N PHE A 104 7.29 -6.95 -11.16
CA PHE A 104 6.75 -6.10 -12.21
C PHE A 104 7.31 -6.64 -13.52
N ALA A 105 6.45 -7.22 -14.36
CA ALA A 105 6.84 -7.67 -15.69
C ALA A 105 7.12 -6.43 -16.55
N SER A 106 8.38 -5.99 -16.60
CA SER A 106 8.87 -5.09 -17.65
C SER A 106 9.12 -5.94 -18.88
N LEU A 107 8.20 -5.87 -19.87
CA LEU A 107 8.46 -6.34 -21.24
C LEU A 107 9.55 -5.49 -21.90
#